data_AF-A0AAN6XH42-F1
#
_entry.id   AF-A0AAN6XH42-F1
#
_cell.length_a   1.000
_cell.length_b   1.000
_cell.length_c   1.000
_cell.angle_alpha   90.00
_cell.angle_beta   90.00
_cell.angle_gamma   90.00
#
_symmetry.space_group_name_H-M   'P 1'
#
loop_
_entity.id
_entity.type
_entity.pdbx_description
1 polymer ?
#
loop_
_entity_poly.entity_id
_entity_poly.type
_entity_poly.pdbx_seq_one_letter_code
_entity_poly.pdbx_strand_id
1 'polypeptide(L)'
;MYNKLAFVLALVTATTTISLASATNTSLVYSDGYGIKWTGVIIAGEPKAELYGTVDEIFEQILAINPSYIAQPLDETDKARLASPVYKEGDPAKHKLTARQQKYHNIPTPTCRVMATGNSRSLDRLISRLEYLGGVCEAPQNACRRVGCWYTTAGYLCGENGHAAVVACTDVSRRMEAIKNGCCPLLWDPKGRPISGHIYHEKYSIWAGYGNCNHGEDRTPSFYTYPGGRINGICTGPTGPPGPYVRFLHR
;
A
#
# COMPACT_ATOMS: atom_id res chain seq x y z
N MET A 1 -16.96 -68.30 57.83
CA MET A 1 -15.69 -67.79 57.28
C MET A 1 -15.83 -67.68 55.77
N TYR A 2 -16.20 -66.52 55.20
CA TYR A 2 -15.97 -66.23 53.78
C TYR A 2 -15.88 -64.71 53.59
N ASN A 3 -14.80 -64.31 52.92
CA ASN A 3 -14.23 -62.97 52.87
C ASN A 3 -15.05 -62.00 52.02
N LYS A 4 -15.21 -60.77 52.52
CA LYS A 4 -15.66 -59.60 51.75
C LYS A 4 -14.50 -59.09 50.90
N LEU A 5 -14.61 -59.19 49.58
CA LEU A 5 -13.71 -58.51 48.64
C LEU A 5 -14.23 -57.08 48.41
N ALA A 6 -13.47 -56.09 48.85
CA ALA A 6 -13.70 -54.68 48.55
C ALA A 6 -12.89 -54.29 47.30
N PHE A 7 -13.60 -53.94 46.22
CA PHE A 7 -13.00 -53.37 45.02
C PHE A 7 -12.82 -51.87 45.22
N VAL A 8 -11.57 -51.42 45.36
CA VAL A 8 -11.21 -50.00 45.39
C VAL A 8 -11.04 -49.52 43.95
N LEU A 9 -11.99 -48.72 43.47
CA LEU A 9 -11.94 -48.08 42.15
C LEU A 9 -11.13 -46.78 42.29
N ALA A 10 -9.88 -46.78 41.86
CA ALA A 10 -9.05 -45.58 41.83
C ALA A 10 -9.39 -44.74 40.58
N LEU A 11 -9.96 -43.56 40.78
CA LEU A 11 -10.24 -42.58 39.74
C LEU A 11 -8.93 -41.86 39.37
N VAL A 12 -8.36 -42.17 38.21
CA VAL A 12 -7.19 -41.47 37.67
C VAL A 12 -7.68 -40.23 36.91
N THR A 13 -7.61 -39.06 37.54
CA THR A 13 -7.86 -37.77 36.88
C THR A 13 -6.64 -37.38 36.07
N ALA A 14 -6.68 -37.62 34.76
CA ALA A 14 -5.66 -37.14 33.83
C ALA A 14 -5.79 -35.62 33.67
N THR A 15 -4.86 -34.87 34.25
CA THR A 15 -4.70 -33.43 34.03
C THR A 15 -4.09 -33.20 32.65
N THR A 16 -4.92 -32.93 31.65
CA THR A 16 -4.46 -32.43 30.35
C THR A 16 -3.90 -31.03 30.52
N THR A 17 -2.59 -30.91 30.58
CA THR A 17 -1.89 -29.63 30.45
C THR A 17 -2.06 -29.16 29.00
N ILE A 18 -2.93 -28.17 28.78
CA ILE A 18 -3.00 -27.45 27.51
C ILE A 18 -1.73 -26.58 27.45
N SER A 19 -0.68 -27.08 26.79
CA SER A 19 0.44 -26.23 26.41
C SER A 19 -0.07 -25.19 25.42
N LEU A 20 -0.22 -23.94 25.87
CA LEU A 20 -0.31 -22.81 24.96
C LEU A 20 1.02 -22.77 24.20
N ALA A 21 1.04 -23.31 22.98
CA ALA A 21 2.11 -23.04 22.05
C ALA A 21 2.10 -21.52 21.81
N SER A 22 3.12 -20.83 22.33
CA SER A 22 3.36 -19.43 21.95
C SER A 22 3.49 -19.41 20.44
N ALA A 23 2.51 -18.79 19.78
CA ALA A 23 2.58 -18.53 18.35
C ALA A 23 3.77 -17.59 18.13
N THR A 24 4.92 -18.15 17.78
CA THR A 24 6.06 -17.38 17.30
C THR A 24 5.57 -16.67 16.04
N ASN A 25 5.51 -15.34 16.09
CA ASN A 25 5.26 -14.49 14.92
C ASN A 25 6.28 -14.87 13.85
N THR A 26 5.87 -15.78 12.97
CA THR A 26 6.75 -16.31 11.94
C THR A 26 6.70 -15.27 10.86
N SER A 27 7.66 -14.34 10.88
CA SER A 27 7.96 -13.50 9.73
C SER A 27 8.44 -14.44 8.63
N LEU A 28 7.49 -14.94 7.82
CA LEU A 28 7.72 -15.99 6.84
C LEU A 28 8.41 -15.47 5.58
N VAL A 29 8.55 -14.15 5.42
CA VAL A 29 9.04 -13.55 4.18
C VAL A 29 10.02 -12.42 4.48
N TYR A 30 11.25 -12.58 4.00
CA TYR A 30 12.29 -11.56 4.06
C TYR A 30 11.98 -10.45 3.05
N SER A 31 12.13 -9.19 3.49
CA SER A 31 12.02 -8.04 2.60
C SER A 31 13.13 -8.06 1.55
N ASP A 32 12.77 -8.19 0.28
CA ASP A 32 13.70 -8.03 -0.84
C ASP A 32 14.14 -6.57 -1.04
N GLY A 33 13.51 -5.63 -0.32
CA GLY A 33 13.78 -4.21 -0.40
C GLY A 33 13.19 -3.52 -1.63
N TYR A 34 12.25 -4.14 -2.34
CA TYR A 34 11.70 -3.62 -3.59
C TYR A 34 10.19 -3.37 -3.50
N GLY A 35 9.47 -4.27 -2.84
CA GLY A 35 8.03 -4.16 -2.60
C GLY A 35 7.64 -3.26 -1.42
N ILE A 36 6.35 -3.05 -1.26
CA ILE A 36 5.79 -2.45 -0.03
C ILE A 36 5.86 -3.47 1.12
N LYS A 37 5.83 -2.97 2.35
CA LYS A 37 5.49 -3.78 3.51
C LYS A 37 3.98 -3.69 3.73
N TRP A 38 3.34 -4.82 3.98
CA TRP A 38 1.94 -4.90 4.39
C TRP A 38 1.84 -5.47 5.80
N THR A 39 0.92 -4.92 6.60
CA THR A 39 0.58 -5.42 7.92
C THR A 39 -0.93 -5.55 8.06
N GLY A 40 -1.40 -6.74 8.48
CA GLY A 40 -2.81 -7.00 8.69
C GLY A 40 -3.10 -8.40 9.23
N VAL A 41 -4.37 -8.65 9.58
CA VAL A 41 -4.84 -9.95 10.07
C VAL A 41 -5.22 -10.82 8.87
N ILE A 42 -4.63 -12.00 8.75
CA ILE A 42 -4.93 -12.97 7.67
C ILE A 42 -6.04 -13.94 8.08
N ILE A 43 -6.00 -14.44 9.32
CA ILE A 43 -7.00 -15.34 9.91
C ILE A 43 -7.62 -14.65 11.12
N ALA A 44 -8.95 -14.62 11.20
CA ALA A 44 -9.65 -13.94 12.27
C ALA A 44 -9.26 -14.51 13.65
N GLY A 45 -8.88 -13.62 14.58
CA GLY A 45 -8.43 -13.99 15.92
C GLY A 45 -6.93 -14.26 16.04
N GLU A 46 -6.19 -14.30 14.93
CA GLU A 46 -4.74 -14.45 14.95
C GLU A 46 -4.01 -13.09 15.03
N PRO A 47 -2.73 -13.09 15.45
CA PRO A 47 -1.88 -11.90 15.35
C PRO A 47 -1.76 -11.37 13.91
N LYS A 48 -1.40 -10.09 13.79
CA LYS A 48 -1.11 -9.49 12.49
C LYS A 48 0.14 -10.11 11.87
N ALA A 49 0.05 -10.42 10.59
CA ALA A 49 1.20 -10.82 9.79
C ALA A 49 1.87 -9.58 9.16
N GLU A 50 3.17 -9.69 8.91
CA GLU A 50 3.91 -8.75 8.08
C GLU A 50 4.37 -9.47 6.82
N LEU A 51 4.01 -8.92 5.66
CA LEU A 51 4.37 -9.46 4.35
C LEU A 51 5.06 -8.38 3.51
N TYR A 52 5.86 -8.80 2.54
CA TYR A 52 6.61 -7.92 1.66
C TYR A 52 6.41 -8.31 0.21
N GLY A 53 6.40 -7.31 -0.68
CA GLY A 53 6.26 -7.50 -2.13
C GLY A 53 5.32 -6.46 -2.75
N THR A 54 4.90 -6.71 -3.98
CA THR A 54 3.80 -6.00 -4.61
C THR A 54 2.46 -6.42 -4.01
N VAL A 55 1.42 -5.63 -4.28
CA VAL A 55 0.04 -5.94 -3.88
C VAL A 55 -0.45 -7.27 -4.46
N ASP A 56 0.02 -7.67 -5.66
CA ASP A 56 -0.35 -8.95 -6.27
C ASP A 56 0.32 -10.11 -5.52
N GLU A 57 1.63 -10.03 -5.28
CA GLU A 57 2.40 -11.05 -4.55
C GLU A 57 1.95 -11.19 -3.10
N ILE A 58 1.73 -10.08 -2.40
CA ILE A 58 1.25 -10.10 -1.01
C ILE A 58 -0.12 -10.77 -0.94
N PHE A 59 -1.02 -10.46 -1.86
CA PHE A 59 -2.34 -11.08 -1.85
C PHE A 59 -2.27 -12.57 -2.23
N GLU A 60 -1.37 -12.98 -3.11
CA GLU A 60 -1.12 -14.41 -3.40
C GLU A 60 -0.56 -15.15 -2.18
N GLN A 61 0.38 -14.54 -1.44
CA GLN A 61 0.86 -15.07 -0.16
C GLN A 61 -0.27 -15.22 0.87
N ILE A 62 -1.16 -14.23 0.96
CA ILE A 62 -2.35 -14.27 1.83
C ILE A 62 -3.28 -15.43 1.43
N LEU A 63 -3.58 -15.58 0.15
CA LEU A 63 -4.46 -16.66 -0.33
C LEU A 63 -3.85 -18.05 -0.15
N ALA A 64 -2.52 -18.17 -0.20
CA ALA A 64 -1.84 -19.43 0.10
C ALA A 64 -2.02 -19.84 1.57
N ILE A 65 -2.15 -18.87 2.49
CA ILE A 65 -2.38 -19.10 3.92
C ILE A 65 -3.87 -19.28 4.22
N ASN A 66 -4.72 -18.41 3.67
CA ASN A 66 -6.17 -18.40 3.85
C ASN A 66 -6.87 -18.19 2.49
N PRO A 67 -7.27 -19.27 1.79
CA PRO A 67 -7.97 -19.17 0.50
C PRO A 67 -9.31 -18.43 0.57
N SER A 68 -9.92 -18.35 1.75
CA SER A 68 -11.17 -17.64 2.03
C SER A 68 -10.96 -16.24 2.62
N TYR A 69 -9.79 -15.65 2.41
CA TYR A 69 -9.43 -14.35 2.97
C TYR A 69 -10.47 -13.27 2.64
N ILE A 70 -10.86 -12.53 3.69
CA ILE A 70 -11.66 -11.32 3.61
C ILE A 70 -10.96 -10.27 4.48
N ALA A 71 -10.66 -9.11 3.88
CA ALA A 71 -10.02 -8.01 4.60
C ALA A 71 -10.81 -7.63 5.86
N GLN A 72 -10.11 -7.62 6.98
CA GLN A 72 -10.66 -7.18 8.25
C GLN A 72 -10.61 -5.66 8.35
N PRO A 73 -11.56 -5.02 9.06
CA PRO A 73 -11.47 -3.61 9.38
C PRO A 73 -10.19 -3.29 10.17
N LEU A 74 -9.65 -2.09 9.98
CA LEU A 74 -8.53 -1.59 10.78
C LEU A 74 -8.92 -1.50 12.26
N ASP A 75 -8.11 -2.09 13.13
CA ASP A 75 -8.33 -2.01 14.57
C ASP A 75 -7.81 -0.69 15.17
N GLU A 76 -7.99 -0.51 16.48
CA GLU A 76 -7.53 0.71 17.16
C GLU A 76 -6.02 0.90 17.12
N THR A 77 -5.23 -0.19 17.06
CA THR A 77 -3.77 -0.10 16.95
C THR A 77 -3.35 0.38 15.56
N ASP A 78 -4.03 -0.06 14.50
CA ASP A 78 -3.82 0.45 13.15
C ASP A 78 -4.22 1.91 13.03
N LYS A 79 -5.40 2.27 13.57
CA LYS A 79 -5.87 3.65 13.57
C LYS A 79 -4.91 4.57 14.32
N ALA A 80 -4.42 4.17 15.49
CA ALA A 80 -3.42 4.93 16.23
C ALA A 80 -2.10 5.09 15.45
N ARG A 81 -1.67 4.02 14.78
CA ARG A 81 -0.48 4.04 13.92
C ARG A 81 -0.63 5.01 12.75
N LEU A 82 -1.79 5.00 12.10
CA LEU A 82 -2.14 5.92 11.00
C LEU A 82 -2.34 7.36 11.46
N ALA A 83 -2.85 7.56 12.67
CA ALA A 83 -3.12 8.88 13.25
C ALA A 83 -1.88 9.56 13.86
N SER A 84 -0.74 8.86 13.96
CA SER A 84 0.47 9.41 14.56
C SER A 84 0.82 10.76 13.92
N PRO A 85 1.02 11.82 14.73
CA PRO A 85 1.22 13.17 14.22
C PRO A 85 2.43 13.25 13.29
N VAL A 86 2.35 14.14 12.30
CA VAL A 86 3.42 14.33 11.31
C VAL A 86 4.56 15.18 11.85
N TYR A 87 4.20 16.16 12.66
CA TYR A 87 5.13 17.13 13.19
C TYR A 87 4.98 17.20 14.70
N LYS A 88 6.09 17.43 15.40
CA LYS A 88 6.00 17.99 16.74
C LYS A 88 5.36 19.37 16.63
N GLU A 89 4.52 19.73 17.59
CA GLU A 89 3.93 21.05 17.65
C GLU A 89 5.04 22.11 17.54
N GLY A 90 4.95 23.00 16.55
CA GLY A 90 5.97 24.02 16.25
C GLY A 90 6.90 23.77 15.06
N ASP A 91 6.76 22.67 14.30
CA ASP A 91 7.60 22.46 13.11
C ASP A 91 7.25 23.43 11.96
N PRO A 92 8.20 24.27 11.48
CA PRO A 92 7.98 25.20 10.38
C PRO A 92 7.65 24.52 9.04
N ALA A 93 7.92 23.21 8.86
CA ALA A 93 7.57 22.46 7.66
C ALA A 93 6.05 22.34 7.44
N LYS A 94 5.25 22.40 8.52
CA LYS A 94 3.77 22.31 8.50
C LYS A 94 3.10 23.37 7.61
N HIS A 95 3.70 24.55 7.49
CA HIS A 95 3.08 25.72 6.84
C HIS A 95 3.20 25.75 5.31
N LYS A 96 4.08 24.93 4.69
CA LYS A 96 4.33 25.02 3.24
C LYS A 96 3.48 24.07 2.38
N LEU A 97 2.99 22.95 2.93
CA LEU A 97 2.25 21.94 2.17
C LEU A 97 0.73 22.16 2.16
N THR A 98 0.17 22.70 3.25
CA THR A 98 -1.28 22.89 3.46
C THR A 98 -1.93 23.89 2.50
N ALA A 99 -1.18 24.85 1.94
CA ALA A 99 -1.74 25.88 1.06
C ALA A 99 -2.10 25.42 -0.37
N ARG A 100 -1.65 24.23 -0.82
CA ARG A 100 -1.85 23.76 -2.21
C ARG A 100 -2.90 22.64 -2.37
N GLN A 101 -3.51 22.14 -1.30
CA GLN A 101 -4.15 20.81 -1.30
C GLN A 101 -5.66 20.72 -1.01
N GLN A 102 -6.44 21.79 -1.11
CA GLN A 102 -7.90 21.77 -0.90
C GLN A 102 -8.66 21.77 -2.26
N LYS A 103 -9.79 21.09 -2.51
CA LYS A 103 -10.68 20.16 -1.76
C LYS A 103 -11.66 19.46 -2.73
N TYR A 104 -11.70 18.12 -2.74
CA TYR A 104 -12.91 17.30 -2.97
C TYR A 104 -12.72 15.99 -2.17
N HIS A 105 -13.66 15.62 -1.27
CA HIS A 105 -13.58 14.45 -0.38
C HIS A 105 -12.32 14.27 0.50
N ASN A 106 -11.66 15.37 0.93
CA ASN A 106 -10.40 15.34 1.69
C ASN A 106 -9.21 14.66 0.97
N ILE A 107 -9.35 14.32 -0.32
CA ILE A 107 -8.23 13.86 -1.15
C ILE A 107 -7.67 15.09 -1.88
N PRO A 108 -6.36 15.39 -1.75
CA PRO A 108 -5.75 16.48 -2.49
C PRO A 108 -5.87 16.27 -4.00
N THR A 109 -6.09 17.36 -4.74
CA THR A 109 -6.07 17.34 -6.20
C THR A 109 -4.75 16.77 -6.71
N PRO A 110 -4.75 15.79 -7.63
CA PRO A 110 -3.52 15.23 -8.17
C PRO A 110 -2.74 16.24 -9.00
N THR A 111 -1.41 16.22 -8.90
CA THR A 111 -0.53 16.91 -9.84
C THR A 111 -0.27 15.98 -11.01
N CYS A 112 -0.58 16.43 -12.23
CA CYS A 112 -0.47 15.60 -13.43
C CYS A 112 0.79 15.89 -14.23
N ARG A 113 1.15 14.98 -15.16
CA ARG A 113 2.32 15.09 -16.08
C ARG A 113 3.67 15.14 -15.35
N VAL A 114 3.79 14.34 -14.31
CA VAL A 114 4.96 14.31 -13.41
C VAL A 114 5.90 13.14 -13.71
N MET A 115 5.45 12.16 -14.48
CA MET A 115 6.22 11.00 -14.93
C MET A 115 5.74 10.50 -16.31
N ALA A 116 6.46 9.61 -16.99
CA ALA A 116 6.02 9.01 -18.25
C ALA A 116 4.62 8.36 -18.12
N THR A 117 3.89 8.25 -19.23
CA THR A 117 2.47 7.88 -19.19
C THR A 117 2.25 6.36 -19.10
N GLY A 118 1.45 5.94 -18.13
CA GLY A 118 0.87 4.60 -18.04
C GLY A 118 -0.48 4.54 -18.75
N ASN A 119 -1.15 3.38 -18.68
CA ASN A 119 -2.50 3.15 -19.18
C ASN A 119 -3.50 3.09 -18.01
N SER A 120 -4.56 3.88 -18.05
CA SER A 120 -5.54 3.96 -16.97
C SER A 120 -6.21 2.63 -16.62
N ARG A 121 -6.46 1.76 -17.61
CA ARG A 121 -7.12 0.45 -17.38
C ARG A 121 -6.20 -0.52 -16.68
N SER A 122 -4.91 -0.46 -16.99
CA SER A 122 -3.92 -1.29 -16.30
C SER A 122 -3.84 -0.96 -14.81
N LEU A 123 -4.18 0.28 -14.42
CA LEU A 123 -4.23 0.69 -13.02
C LEU A 123 -5.45 0.11 -12.26
N ASP A 124 -6.53 -0.27 -12.95
CA ASP A 124 -7.78 -0.75 -12.32
C ASP A 124 -7.57 -2.02 -11.51
N ARG A 125 -6.70 -2.91 -12.01
CA ARG A 125 -6.31 -4.12 -11.29
C ARG A 125 -5.64 -3.77 -9.96
N LEU A 126 -4.68 -2.84 -9.96
CA LEU A 126 -3.96 -2.43 -8.75
C LEU A 126 -4.89 -1.78 -7.74
N ILE A 127 -5.75 -0.86 -8.19
CA ILE A 127 -6.78 -0.19 -7.36
C ILE A 127 -7.68 -1.24 -6.70
N SER A 128 -8.23 -2.16 -7.50
CA SER A 128 -9.11 -3.22 -6.98
C SER A 128 -8.39 -4.11 -5.97
N ARG A 129 -7.15 -4.52 -6.28
CA ARG A 129 -6.35 -5.39 -5.42
C ARG A 129 -6.04 -4.74 -4.08
N LEU A 130 -5.70 -3.45 -4.07
CA LEU A 130 -5.47 -2.68 -2.84
C LEU A 130 -6.73 -2.55 -1.98
N GLU A 131 -7.89 -2.38 -2.61
CA GLU A 131 -9.17 -2.31 -1.90
C GLU A 131 -9.51 -3.64 -1.23
N TYR A 132 -9.31 -4.77 -1.94
CA TYR A 132 -9.50 -6.11 -1.39
C TYR A 132 -8.44 -6.52 -0.36
N LEU A 133 -7.22 -5.99 -0.47
CA LEU A 133 -6.13 -6.33 0.43
C LEU A 133 -6.33 -5.75 1.84
N GLY A 134 -6.90 -4.54 1.95
CA GLY A 134 -7.08 -3.89 3.25
C GLY A 134 -5.76 -3.72 4.03
N GLY A 135 -5.83 -3.63 5.35
CA GLY A 135 -4.65 -3.49 6.22
C GLY A 135 -3.87 -2.20 5.98
N VAL A 136 -2.59 -2.22 6.36
CA VAL A 136 -1.70 -1.05 6.30
C VAL A 136 -0.52 -1.33 5.39
N CYS A 137 -0.29 -0.41 4.46
CA CYS A 137 0.79 -0.40 3.49
C CYS A 137 1.89 0.57 3.95
N GLU A 138 3.14 0.15 3.84
CA GLU A 138 4.29 0.92 4.26
C GLU A 138 5.38 1.00 3.18
N ALA A 139 6.05 2.14 3.11
CA ALA A 139 7.27 2.35 2.34
C ALA A 139 8.32 3.05 3.21
N PRO A 140 9.63 2.78 3.02
CA PRO A 140 10.67 3.36 3.85
C PRO A 140 10.76 4.88 3.72
N GLN A 141 11.40 5.49 4.71
CA GLN A 141 11.68 6.92 4.73
C GLN A 141 12.47 7.35 3.50
N ASN A 142 12.02 8.44 2.85
CA ASN A 142 12.66 9.04 1.67
C ASN A 142 12.89 8.05 0.50
N ALA A 143 12.11 6.97 0.44
CA ALA A 143 12.21 5.95 -0.58
C ALA A 143 10.84 5.62 -1.14
N CYS A 144 10.82 5.23 -2.41
CA CYS A 144 9.62 4.72 -3.07
C CYS A 144 9.66 3.20 -3.12
N ARG A 145 8.49 2.59 -2.93
CA ARG A 145 8.22 1.18 -3.21
C ARG A 145 7.19 1.07 -4.32
N ARG A 146 7.40 0.12 -5.21
CA ARG A 146 6.42 -0.23 -6.23
C ARG A 146 5.28 -0.95 -5.52
N VAL A 147 4.08 -0.38 -5.61
CA VAL A 147 2.88 -1.01 -5.06
C VAL A 147 2.43 -2.16 -5.95
N GLY A 148 2.62 -2.01 -7.25
CA GLY A 148 2.37 -3.06 -8.24
C GLY A 148 2.72 -2.56 -9.63
N CYS A 149 2.73 -3.47 -10.60
CA CYS A 149 2.94 -3.13 -12.00
C CYS A 149 2.14 -4.07 -12.90
N TRP A 150 1.47 -3.50 -13.89
CA TRP A 150 0.72 -4.24 -14.89
C TRP A 150 0.99 -3.70 -16.29
N TYR A 151 1.47 -4.57 -17.18
CA TYR A 151 2.01 -4.23 -18.51
C TYR A 151 3.14 -3.18 -18.46
N THR A 152 2.79 -1.91 -18.62
CA THR A 152 3.72 -0.77 -18.56
C THR A 152 3.22 0.31 -17.61
N THR A 153 2.36 -0.06 -16.65
CA THR A 153 1.71 0.88 -15.73
C THR A 153 2.02 0.44 -14.31
N ALA A 154 2.52 1.36 -13.50
CA ALA A 154 2.87 1.08 -12.13
C ALA A 154 2.27 2.12 -11.19
N GLY A 155 2.00 1.66 -9.97
CA GLY A 155 1.69 2.48 -8.82
C GLY A 155 2.86 2.48 -7.84
N TYR A 156 3.10 3.61 -7.17
CA TYR A 156 4.18 3.74 -6.19
C TYR A 156 3.68 4.40 -4.90
N LEU A 157 4.25 3.94 -3.79
CA LEU A 157 4.10 4.52 -2.46
C LEU A 157 5.48 5.02 -2.03
N CYS A 158 5.60 6.32 -1.77
CA CYS A 158 6.87 6.93 -1.38
C CYS A 158 6.77 7.53 0.02
N GLY A 159 7.75 7.23 0.88
CA GLY A 159 7.97 8.02 2.09
C GLY A 159 8.61 9.36 1.73
N GLU A 160 8.10 10.45 2.29
CA GLU A 160 8.47 11.83 1.94
C GLU A 160 8.90 12.63 3.17
N ASN A 161 9.67 13.70 2.95
CA ASN A 161 10.02 14.69 3.98
C ASN A 161 10.65 14.11 5.26
N GLY A 162 11.45 13.05 5.13
CA GLY A 162 12.06 12.40 6.28
C GLY A 162 11.13 11.47 7.05
N HIS A 163 10.00 11.06 6.46
CA HIS A 163 9.07 10.11 7.04
C HIS A 163 8.93 8.86 6.18
N ALA A 164 8.80 7.71 6.83
CA ALA A 164 8.28 6.51 6.20
C ALA A 164 6.80 6.73 5.85
N ALA A 165 6.36 6.16 4.72
CA ALA A 165 4.94 6.10 4.42
C ALA A 165 4.31 5.01 5.27
N VAL A 166 3.26 5.34 6.02
CA VAL A 166 2.42 4.39 6.74
C VAL A 166 0.98 4.81 6.48
N VAL A 167 0.27 4.02 5.68
CA VAL A 167 -1.02 4.42 5.10
C VAL A 167 -1.93 3.20 4.96
N ALA A 168 -3.24 3.37 5.14
CA ALA A 168 -4.19 2.30 4.85
C ALA A 168 -4.09 1.93 3.36
N CYS A 169 -4.02 0.65 3.01
CA CYS A 169 -3.91 0.26 1.60
C CYS A 169 -5.12 0.73 0.77
N THR A 170 -6.30 0.81 1.39
CA THR A 170 -7.51 1.41 0.80
C THR A 170 -7.35 2.91 0.52
N ASP A 171 -6.57 3.66 1.30
CA ASP A 171 -6.27 5.07 1.01
C ASP A 171 -5.29 5.20 -0.17
N VAL A 172 -4.34 4.28 -0.31
CA VAL A 172 -3.49 4.18 -1.51
C VAL A 172 -4.36 3.95 -2.76
N SER A 173 -5.32 3.01 -2.68
CA SER A 173 -6.29 2.71 -3.74
C SER A 173 -7.07 3.97 -4.15
N ARG A 174 -7.70 4.65 -3.20
CA ARG A 174 -8.50 5.87 -3.44
C ARG A 174 -7.68 6.99 -4.07
N ARG A 175 -6.43 7.17 -3.66
CA ARG A 175 -5.52 8.17 -4.25
C ARG A 175 -5.09 7.79 -5.66
N MET A 176 -4.83 6.52 -5.94
CA MET A 176 -4.57 6.05 -7.31
C MET A 176 -5.80 6.26 -8.21
N GLU A 177 -7.00 6.00 -7.70
CA GLU A 177 -8.24 6.28 -8.42
C GLU A 177 -8.44 7.78 -8.66
N ALA A 178 -8.13 8.63 -7.69
CA ALA A 178 -8.14 10.09 -7.86
C ALA A 178 -7.15 10.54 -8.93
N ILE A 179 -5.94 9.97 -9.00
CA ILE A 179 -4.98 10.23 -10.07
C ILE A 179 -5.54 9.75 -11.42
N LYS A 180 -6.09 8.53 -11.49
CA LYS A 180 -6.70 7.95 -12.69
C LYS A 180 -7.79 8.85 -13.25
N ASN A 181 -8.64 9.39 -12.39
CA ASN A 181 -9.82 10.18 -12.76
C ASN A 181 -9.51 11.66 -12.98
N GLY A 182 -8.57 12.22 -12.21
CA GLY A 182 -8.19 13.64 -12.29
C GLY A 182 -7.14 13.94 -13.35
N CYS A 183 -6.25 12.99 -13.66
CA CYS A 183 -5.18 13.22 -14.64
C CYS A 183 -5.52 12.74 -16.04
N CYS A 184 -5.16 13.57 -17.01
CA CYS A 184 -5.27 13.30 -18.45
C CYS A 184 -6.70 12.91 -18.89
N PRO A 185 -7.74 13.68 -18.52
CA PRO A 185 -9.10 13.35 -18.90
C PRO A 185 -9.24 13.43 -20.42
N LEU A 186 -9.35 12.27 -21.06
CA LEU A 186 -9.79 12.17 -22.45
C LEU A 186 -11.28 11.81 -22.47
N LEU A 187 -12.01 12.44 -23.38
CA LEU A 187 -13.39 12.09 -23.70
C LEU A 187 -13.39 10.70 -24.35
N TRP A 188 -13.49 9.67 -23.51
CA TRP A 188 -13.69 8.26 -23.86
C TRP A 188 -12.57 7.62 -24.72
N ASP A 189 -11.81 6.69 -24.13
CA ASP A 189 -10.86 5.84 -24.86
C ASP A 189 -11.16 4.34 -24.58
N PRO A 190 -11.61 3.57 -25.58
CA PRO A 190 -11.89 2.15 -25.43
C PRO A 190 -10.63 1.28 -25.25
N LYS A 191 -9.42 1.84 -25.25
CA LYS A 191 -8.16 1.17 -24.92
C LYS A 191 -7.53 1.65 -23.60
N GLY A 192 -8.19 2.58 -22.90
CA GLY A 192 -7.67 3.23 -21.72
C GLY A 192 -6.88 4.49 -22.05
N ARG A 193 -6.98 5.50 -21.19
CA ARG A 193 -6.35 6.81 -21.40
C ARG A 193 -4.93 6.84 -20.81
N PRO A 194 -4.02 7.69 -21.31
CA PRO A 194 -2.75 7.96 -20.65
C PRO A 194 -3.00 8.40 -19.20
N ILE A 195 -2.17 7.94 -18.26
CA ILE A 195 -2.16 8.43 -16.88
C ILE A 195 -0.75 8.82 -16.47
N SER A 196 -0.64 9.95 -15.78
CA SER A 196 0.61 10.43 -15.21
C SER A 196 0.26 11.43 -14.13
N GLY A 197 0.44 11.05 -12.88
CA GLY A 197 0.18 11.93 -11.77
C GLY A 197 0.71 11.43 -10.45
N HIS A 198 0.71 12.33 -9.47
CA HIS A 198 0.88 11.99 -8.08
C HIS A 198 -0.07 12.77 -7.20
N ILE A 199 -0.23 12.29 -5.97
CA ILE A 199 -0.84 13.02 -4.87
C ILE A 199 0.17 13.05 -3.73
N TYR A 200 0.56 14.25 -3.32
CA TYR A 200 1.37 14.44 -2.12
C TYR A 200 0.49 14.42 -0.87
N HIS A 201 1.05 13.89 0.20
CA HIS A 201 0.64 14.06 1.58
C HIS A 201 1.87 14.51 2.37
N GLU A 202 1.68 14.98 3.60
CA GLU A 202 2.81 15.52 4.40
C GLU A 202 3.93 14.49 4.63
N LYS A 203 3.57 13.21 4.79
CA LYS A 203 4.49 12.09 5.07
C LYS A 203 4.85 11.22 3.87
N TYR A 204 4.02 11.26 2.83
CA TYR A 204 4.13 10.29 1.76
C TYR A 204 3.56 10.84 0.47
N SER A 205 3.85 10.19 -0.64
CA SER A 205 3.20 10.49 -1.91
C SER A 205 2.79 9.20 -2.61
N ILE A 206 1.69 9.28 -3.36
CA ILE A 206 1.21 8.21 -4.23
C ILE A 206 1.43 8.63 -5.66
N TRP A 207 2.08 7.78 -6.46
CA TRP A 207 2.32 8.04 -7.88
C TRP A 207 1.64 6.97 -8.72
N ALA A 208 1.14 7.36 -9.90
CA ALA A 208 0.66 6.44 -10.91
C ALA A 208 1.02 6.93 -12.31
N GLY A 209 1.58 6.03 -13.12
CA GLY A 209 2.05 6.33 -14.46
C GLY A 209 2.78 5.15 -15.08
N TYR A 210 3.76 5.43 -15.93
CA TYR A 210 4.58 4.41 -16.55
C TYR A 210 5.47 3.71 -15.51
N GLY A 211 5.56 2.40 -15.63
CA GLY A 211 6.61 1.61 -14.99
C GLY A 211 6.93 0.41 -15.87
N ASN A 212 8.21 0.10 -16.05
CA ASN A 212 8.59 -1.10 -16.78
C ASN A 212 8.50 -2.30 -15.83
N CYS A 213 7.49 -3.16 -16.00
CA CYS A 213 7.32 -4.33 -15.13
C CYS A 213 8.41 -5.39 -15.31
N ASN A 214 9.23 -5.29 -16.36
CA ASN A 214 10.41 -6.14 -16.56
C ASN A 214 11.67 -5.57 -15.90
N HIS A 215 11.61 -4.34 -15.37
CA HIS A 215 12.68 -3.80 -14.53
C HIS A 215 12.41 -4.16 -13.08
N GLY A 216 13.50 -4.33 -12.31
CA GLY A 216 13.44 -4.45 -10.86
C GLY A 216 12.61 -3.33 -10.23
N GLU A 217 12.09 -3.61 -9.04
CA GLU A 217 11.21 -2.68 -8.33
C GLU A 217 11.95 -1.56 -7.59
N ASP A 218 13.29 -1.56 -7.70
CA ASP A 218 14.19 -0.47 -7.33
C ASP A 218 13.98 0.80 -8.17
N ARG A 219 13.35 0.68 -9.34
CA ARG A 219 13.03 1.84 -10.20
C ARG A 219 11.86 2.62 -9.64
N THR A 220 12.19 3.77 -9.04
CA THR A 220 11.26 4.78 -8.53
C THR A 220 10.65 5.64 -9.66
N PRO A 221 9.61 6.46 -9.37
CA PRO A 221 9.00 7.34 -10.36
C PRO A 221 9.98 8.29 -11.08
N SER A 222 11.05 8.71 -10.42
CA SER A 222 12.03 9.67 -10.99
C SER A 222 12.83 9.11 -12.17
N PHE A 223 12.92 7.77 -12.31
CA PHE A 223 13.53 7.13 -13.48
C PHE A 223 12.70 7.26 -14.75
N TYR A 224 11.42 7.57 -14.62
CA TYR A 224 10.46 7.66 -15.72
C TYR A 224 10.01 9.10 -15.87
N THR A 225 10.91 10.02 -16.25
CA THR A 225 10.61 11.45 -16.36
C THR A 225 9.50 11.71 -17.37
N TYR A 226 8.67 12.75 -17.20
CA TYR A 226 7.71 13.14 -18.25
C TYR A 226 8.41 13.96 -19.35
N PRO A 227 8.12 13.77 -20.65
CA PRO A 227 7.19 12.78 -21.22
C PRO A 227 7.76 11.37 -21.42
N GLY A 228 9.07 11.14 -21.16
CA GLY A 228 9.76 9.84 -20.99
C GLY A 228 9.33 8.60 -21.78
N GLY A 229 8.90 8.79 -23.01
CA GLY A 229 8.37 7.73 -23.87
C GLY A 229 6.85 7.82 -24.02
N ARG A 230 6.37 7.94 -25.26
CA ARG A 230 4.93 8.05 -25.58
C ARG A 230 4.25 6.68 -25.64
N ILE A 231 4.67 5.74 -24.81
CA ILE A 231 4.26 4.33 -24.88
C ILE A 231 2.73 4.21 -24.76
N ASN A 232 2.12 5.03 -23.91
CA ASN A 232 0.67 5.08 -23.72
C ASN A 232 0.04 6.40 -24.19
N GLY A 233 0.68 7.08 -25.15
CA GLY A 233 0.22 8.36 -25.68
C GLY A 233 0.59 9.57 -24.80
N ILE A 234 0.15 10.76 -25.23
CA ILE A 234 0.43 12.02 -24.53
C ILE A 234 -0.77 12.36 -23.64
N CYS A 235 -0.49 12.71 -22.39
CA CYS A 235 -1.47 13.32 -21.52
C CYS A 235 -1.93 14.67 -22.11
N THR A 236 -3.04 14.67 -22.84
CA THR A 236 -3.68 15.87 -23.41
C THR A 236 -4.96 16.16 -22.62
N GLY A 237 -5.24 17.43 -22.32
CA GLY A 237 -6.34 17.84 -21.44
C GLY A 237 -6.04 19.12 -20.65
N PRO A 238 -7.07 19.81 -20.14
CA PRO A 238 -6.94 21.12 -19.51
C PRO A 238 -6.03 21.03 -18.28
N THR A 239 -4.86 21.64 -18.41
CA THR A 239 -3.81 21.74 -17.42
C THR A 239 -4.19 22.79 -16.38
N GLY A 240 -4.24 22.42 -15.11
CA GLY A 240 -3.49 23.22 -14.14
C GLY A 240 -2.01 23.24 -14.59
N PRO A 241 -1.28 24.35 -14.43
CA PRO A 241 0.07 24.51 -14.97
C PRO A 241 0.96 23.31 -14.63
N PRO A 242 1.92 22.93 -15.51
CA PRO A 242 2.85 21.84 -15.22
C PRO A 242 3.40 22.06 -13.81
N GLY A 243 3.15 21.10 -12.91
CA GLY A 243 3.65 21.18 -11.55
C GLY A 243 5.15 21.45 -11.57
N PRO A 244 5.70 22.24 -10.64
CA PRO A 244 7.14 22.45 -10.59
C PRO A 244 7.81 21.09 -10.56
N TYR A 245 8.83 20.88 -11.42
CA TYR A 245 9.64 19.67 -11.39
C TYR A 245 10.11 19.44 -9.97
N VAL A 246 9.54 18.45 -9.28
CA VAL A 246 10.02 18.05 -7.97
C VAL A 246 11.35 17.35 -8.22
N ARG A 247 12.45 18.10 -8.10
CA ARG A 247 13.78 17.52 -8.02
C ARG A 247 13.78 16.70 -6.73
N PHE A 248 13.73 15.38 -6.86
CA PHE A 248 14.15 14.49 -5.80
C PHE A 248 15.60 14.89 -5.50
N LEU A 249 15.82 15.54 -4.36
CA LEU A 249 17.15 15.77 -3.85
C LEU A 249 17.66 14.40 -3.41
N HIS A 250 18.30 13.68 -4.34
CA HIS A 250 19.15 12.56 -3.99
C HIS A 250 20.24 13.14 -3.06
N ARG A 251 20.08 12.91 -1.75
CA ARG A 251 21.11 13.10 -0.73
C ARG A 251 21.56 11.73 -0.29
#